data_AF-A0A192H2A1-F1
#
_entry.id   AF-A0A192H2A1-F1
#
_cell.length_a   1.000
_cell.length_b   1.000
_cell.length_c   1.000
_cell.angle_alpha   90.00
_cell.angle_beta   90.00
_cell.angle_gamma   90.00
#
_symmetry.space_group_name_H-M   'P 1'
#
loop_
_entity.id
_entity.type
_entity.pdbx_description
1 polymer ?
#
loop_
_entity_poly.entity_id
_entity_poly.type
_entity_poly.pdbx_seq_one_letter_code
_entity_poly.pdbx_strand_id
1 'polypeptide(L)'
;MASSFLGRHKGRSSKLIKEYDEKLLAQIAMAMKNWNKVKDNSDRVINAAIDDELYYQRQLARAKYLYLYHEARLRGTKSDQLMPGTEKKFLE
;
A
#
# COMPACT_ATOMS: atom_id res chain seq x y z
N MET A 1 -7.94 -52.23 -6.35
CA MET A 1 -7.29 -51.16 -7.14
C MET A 1 -7.84 -49.82 -6.68
N ALA A 2 -7.12 -49.10 -5.82
CA ALA A 2 -7.53 -47.77 -5.36
C ALA A 2 -6.96 -46.72 -6.33
N SER A 3 -7.84 -45.99 -7.03
CA SER A 3 -7.45 -44.88 -7.90
C SER A 3 -8.08 -43.59 -7.38
N SER A 4 -7.21 -42.82 -6.71
CA SER A 4 -7.12 -41.35 -6.62
C SER A 4 -8.30 -40.48 -7.09
N PHE A 5 -8.94 -39.80 -6.14
CA PHE A 5 -9.68 -38.53 -6.34
C PHE A 5 -9.31 -37.50 -5.27
N LEU A 6 -8.10 -36.96 -5.34
CA LEU A 6 -7.71 -35.75 -4.59
C LEU A 6 -6.99 -34.79 -5.54
N GLY A 7 -7.76 -34.26 -6.49
CA GLY A 7 -7.25 -33.30 -7.45
C GLY A 7 -8.31 -32.29 -7.85
N ARG A 8 -8.52 -31.26 -7.02
CA ARG A 8 -8.99 -29.91 -7.41
C ARG A 8 -9.32 -29.06 -6.18
N HIS A 9 -8.33 -28.36 -5.63
CA HIS A 9 -8.60 -27.17 -4.80
C HIS A 9 -7.65 -25.99 -5.08
N LYS A 10 -6.68 -26.14 -5.99
CA LYS A 10 -5.71 -25.08 -6.32
C LYS A 10 -6.32 -23.83 -6.98
N GLY A 11 -7.45 -23.94 -7.71
CA GLY A 11 -8.00 -22.82 -8.51
C GLY A 11 -8.79 -21.74 -7.76
N ARG A 12 -9.48 -22.09 -6.65
CA ARG A 12 -10.18 -21.09 -5.82
C ARG A 12 -9.22 -20.27 -4.98
N SER A 13 -8.20 -20.93 -4.43
CA SER A 13 -7.15 -20.28 -3.65
C SER A 13 -6.35 -19.29 -4.50
N SER A 14 -5.98 -19.66 -5.74
CA SER A 14 -5.27 -18.75 -6.64
C SER A 14 -6.10 -17.53 -7.05
N LYS A 15 -7.41 -17.68 -7.22
CA LYS A 15 -8.32 -16.55 -7.53
C LYS A 15 -8.41 -15.56 -6.37
N LEU A 16 -8.58 -16.06 -5.15
CA LEU A 16 -8.66 -15.24 -3.93
C LEU A 16 -7.35 -14.49 -3.66
N ILE A 17 -6.20 -15.15 -3.85
CA ILE A 17 -4.89 -14.52 -3.73
C ILE A 17 -4.77 -13.37 -4.73
N LYS A 18 -5.13 -13.61 -6.00
CA LYS A 18 -5.09 -12.60 -7.05
C LYS A 18 -6.02 -11.41 -6.74
N GLU A 19 -7.27 -11.66 -6.36
CA GLU A 19 -8.23 -10.61 -6.01
C GLU A 19 -7.76 -9.78 -4.81
N TYR A 20 -7.14 -10.42 -3.82
CA TYR A 20 -6.56 -9.74 -2.68
C TYR A 20 -5.41 -8.83 -3.13
N ASP A 21 -4.47 -9.36 -3.91
CA ASP A 21 -3.30 -8.61 -4.38
C ASP A 21 -3.73 -7.41 -5.25
N GLU A 22 -4.74 -7.58 -6.11
CA GLU A 22 -5.32 -6.48 -6.89
C GLU A 22 -5.93 -5.39 -6.00
N LYS A 23 -6.69 -5.77 -4.96
CA LYS A 23 -7.25 -4.83 -3.99
C LYS A 23 -6.16 -4.13 -3.17
N LEU A 24 -5.13 -4.85 -2.77
CA LEU A 24 -3.98 -4.31 -2.04
C LEU A 24 -3.28 -3.25 -2.89
N LEU A 25 -3.01 -3.54 -4.17
CA LEU A 25 -2.41 -2.57 -5.09
C LEU A 25 -3.29 -1.34 -5.29
N ALA A 26 -4.61 -1.51 -5.44
CA ALA A 26 -5.53 -0.39 -5.54
C ALA A 26 -5.51 0.49 -4.27
N GLN A 27 -5.48 -0.13 -3.09
CA GLN A 27 -5.39 0.59 -1.81
C GLN A 27 -4.06 1.33 -1.65
N ILE A 28 -2.94 0.73 -2.08
CA ILE A 28 -1.62 1.39 -2.09
C ILE A 28 -1.65 2.62 -2.99
N ALA A 29 -2.19 2.52 -4.19
CA ALA A 29 -2.30 3.65 -5.11
C ALA A 29 -3.15 4.79 -4.52
N MET A 30 -4.27 4.45 -3.87
CA MET A 30 -5.10 5.44 -3.17
C MET A 30 -4.37 6.09 -2.00
N ALA A 31 -3.69 5.30 -1.16
CA ALA A 31 -2.94 5.81 -0.01
C ALA A 31 -1.81 6.73 -0.44
N MET A 32 -1.09 6.37 -1.51
CA MET A 32 -0.06 7.21 -2.12
C MET A 32 -0.62 8.54 -2.63
N LYS A 33 -1.73 8.50 -3.38
CA LYS A 33 -2.40 9.72 -3.86
C LYS A 33 -2.82 10.62 -2.70
N ASN A 34 -3.36 10.04 -1.64
CA ASN A 34 -3.77 10.80 -0.45
C ASN A 34 -2.56 11.44 0.25
N TRP A 35 -1.49 10.68 0.44
CA TRP A 35 -0.27 11.20 1.04
C TRP A 35 0.32 12.34 0.22
N ASN A 36 0.41 12.22 -1.11
CA ASN A 36 0.86 13.29 -1.99
C ASN A 36 -0.03 14.54 -1.87
N LYS A 37 -1.36 14.36 -1.87
CA LYS A 37 -2.31 15.47 -1.70
C LYS A 37 -2.09 16.22 -0.38
N VAL A 38 -1.97 15.49 0.73
CA VAL A 38 -1.79 16.09 2.06
C VAL A 38 -0.40 16.72 2.17
N LYS A 39 0.64 16.10 1.59
CA LYS A 39 1.99 16.67 1.51
C LYS A 39 1.96 18.01 0.79
N ASP A 40 1.42 18.06 -0.42
CA ASP A 40 1.33 19.29 -1.22
C ASP A 40 0.52 20.38 -0.51
N ASN A 41 -0.56 20.00 0.20
CA ASN A 41 -1.34 20.94 1.00
C ASN A 41 -0.55 21.45 2.21
N SER A 42 0.12 20.56 2.94
CA SER A 42 0.94 20.93 4.10
C SER A 42 2.12 21.82 3.72
N ASP A 43 2.81 21.55 2.61
CA ASP A 43 3.93 22.37 2.17
C ASP A 43 3.45 23.78 1.74
N ARG A 44 2.19 23.94 1.32
CA ARG A 44 1.57 25.25 1.06
C ARG A 44 1.18 25.99 2.34
N VAL A 45 0.63 25.28 3.33
CA VAL A 45 0.09 25.87 4.57
C VAL A 45 1.15 26.10 5.65
N ILE A 46 2.21 25.28 5.71
CA ILE A 46 3.34 25.47 6.64
C ILE A 46 4.02 26.83 6.42
N ASN A 47 3.96 27.39 5.21
CA ASN A 47 4.43 28.74 4.92
C ASN A 47 3.51 29.85 5.50
N ALA A 48 2.33 29.51 6.02
CA ALA A 48 1.29 30.46 6.46
C ALA A 48 0.93 30.37 7.96
N ALA A 49 0.97 29.19 8.60
CA ALA A 49 0.85 29.00 10.07
C ALA A 49 1.15 27.54 10.47
N ILE A 50 1.50 27.30 11.73
CA ILE A 50 1.64 25.95 12.29
C ILE A 50 0.23 25.41 12.55
N ASP A 51 -0.24 24.52 11.68
CA ASP A 51 -1.50 23.78 11.83
C ASP A 51 -1.18 22.32 12.22
N ASP A 52 -1.32 22.02 13.51
CA ASP A 52 -1.09 20.70 14.09
C ASP A 52 -1.99 19.62 13.47
N GLU A 53 -3.23 19.96 13.10
CA GLU A 53 -4.15 19.01 12.48
C GLU A 53 -3.59 18.55 11.14
N LEU A 54 -3.10 19.47 10.33
CA LEU A 54 -2.52 19.17 9.03
C LEU A 54 -1.23 18.35 9.14
N TYR A 55 -0.41 18.61 10.18
CA TYR A 55 0.73 17.77 10.51
C TYR A 55 0.30 16.33 10.82
N TYR A 56 -0.66 16.14 11.72
CA TYR A 56 -1.13 14.80 12.08
C TYR A 56 -1.81 14.08 10.89
N GLN A 57 -2.55 14.80 10.05
CA GLN A 57 -3.13 14.24 8.83
C GLN A 57 -2.05 13.74 7.87
N ARG A 58 -0.95 14.49 7.70
CA ARG A 58 0.20 14.07 6.88
C ARG A 58 0.85 12.81 7.42
N GLN A 59 1.10 12.76 8.73
CA GLN A 59 1.72 11.62 9.39
C GLN A 59 0.84 10.36 9.28
N LEU A 60 -0.47 10.50 9.47
CA LEU A 60 -1.43 9.40 9.32
C LEU A 60 -1.49 8.88 7.87
N ALA A 61 -1.54 9.78 6.89
CA ALA A 61 -1.56 9.39 5.48
C ALA A 61 -0.27 8.64 5.09
N ARG A 62 0.88 9.11 5.59
CA ARG A 62 2.17 8.43 5.43
C ARG A 62 2.17 7.03 6.06
N ALA A 63 1.72 6.90 7.31
CA ALA A 63 1.69 5.61 8.01
C ALA A 63 0.82 4.58 7.27
N LYS A 64 -0.35 4.99 6.76
CA LYS A 64 -1.23 4.12 5.97
C LYS A 64 -0.55 3.59 4.70
N TYR A 65 0.15 4.46 3.97
CA TYR A 65 0.89 4.05 2.78
C TYR A 65 1.99 3.04 3.12
N LEU A 66 2.78 3.31 4.16
CA LEU A 66 3.89 2.43 4.57
C LEU A 66 3.42 1.05 5.02
N TYR A 67 2.32 0.98 5.77
CA TYR A 67 1.72 -0.29 6.18
C TYR A 67 1.34 -1.16 4.97
N LEU A 68 0.60 -0.59 4.02
CA LEU A 68 0.16 -1.33 2.84
C LEU A 68 1.33 -1.72 1.93
N TYR A 69 2.32 -0.84 1.81
CA TYR A 69 3.55 -1.12 1.07
C TYR A 69 4.33 -2.28 1.70
N HIS A 70 4.45 -2.32 3.03
CA HIS A 70 5.07 -3.43 3.74
C HIS A 70 4.34 -4.76 3.49
N GLU A 71 3.01 -4.75 3.56
CA GLU A 71 2.19 -5.93 3.27
C GLU A 71 2.41 -6.45 1.83
N ALA A 72 2.47 -5.56 0.83
CA ALA A 72 2.75 -5.95 -0.54
C ALA A 72 4.13 -6.59 -0.71
N ARG A 73 5.14 -6.12 0.04
CA ARG A 73 6.47 -6.75 0.05
C ARG A 73 6.46 -8.14 0.68
N LEU A 74 5.79 -8.32 1.81
CA LEU A 74 5.68 -9.62 2.47
C LEU A 74 5.01 -10.66 1.56
N ARG A 75 4.03 -10.22 0.75
CA ARG A 75 3.33 -11.07 -0.22
C ARG A 75 4.08 -11.29 -1.53
N GLY A 76 5.17 -10.55 -1.77
CA GLY A 76 5.91 -10.59 -3.03
C GLY A 76 5.12 -10.01 -4.22
N THR A 77 4.12 -9.18 -3.96
CA THR A 77 3.29 -8.56 -5.00
C THR A 77 4.15 -7.58 -5.80
N LYS A 78 4.33 -7.84 -7.10
CA LYS A 78 5.10 -6.97 -8.00
C LYS A 78 4.17 -5.94 -8.64
N SER A 79 4.52 -4.67 -8.59
CA SER A 79 3.82 -3.61 -9.31
C SER A 79 4.76 -2.44 -9.61
N ASP A 80 4.72 -1.95 -10.84
CA ASP A 80 5.45 -0.74 -11.28
C ASP A 80 4.88 0.54 -10.64
N GLN A 81 3.71 0.46 -10.01
CA GLN A 81 3.09 1.58 -9.30
C GLN A 81 3.61 1.75 -7.87
N LEU A 82 4.48 0.85 -7.42
CA LEU A 82 5.22 1.01 -6.18
C LEU A 82 6.32 2.03 -6.44
N MET A 83 6.15 3.24 -5.90
CA MET A 83 7.06 4.35 -6.14
C MET A 83 8.51 3.95 -5.79
N PRO A 84 9.44 3.93 -6.76
CA PRO A 84 10.84 3.63 -6.48
C PRO A 84 11.50 4.82 -5.78
N GLY A 85 12.19 4.57 -4.66
CA GLY A 85 12.90 5.60 -3.88
C GLY A 85 12.26 5.96 -2.53
N THR A 86 11.04 5.48 -2.26
CA THR A 86 10.35 5.59 -0.95
C THR A 86 10.80 4.56 0.09
N GLU A 87 11.84 3.78 -0.21
CA GLU A 87 12.33 2.72 0.69
C GLU A 87 13.57 3.16 1.48
N LYS A 88 14.52 3.83 0.82
CA LYS A 88 15.83 4.14 1.42
C LYS A 88 15.81 5.27 2.45
N LYS A 89 14.92 6.26 2.30
CA LYS A 89 14.81 7.39 3.26
C LYS A 89 13.91 7.10 4.46
N PHE A 90 13.45 5.86 4.65
CA PHE A 90 12.35 5.55 5.57
C PHE A 90 12.73 4.52 6.66
N LEU A 91 13.92 3.92 6.56
CA LEU A 91 14.49 2.99 7.55
C LEU A 91 15.75 3.53 8.24
N GLU A 92 16.17 4.75 7.90
CA GLU A 92 17.21 5.53 8.59
C GLU A 92 16.56 6.56 9.53
#